data_AF-A0A3A1XEB3-F1
#
_entry.id   AF-A0A3A1XEB3-F1
#
_cell.length_a   1.000
_cell.length_b   1.000
_cell.length_c   1.000
_cell.angle_alpha   90.00
_cell.angle_beta   90.00
_cell.angle_gamma   90.00
#
_symmetry.space_group_name_H-M   'P 1'
#
loop_
_entity.id
_entity.type
_entity.pdbx_description
1 polymer ?
#
loop_
_entity_poly.entity_id
_entity_poly.type
_entity_poly.pdbx_seq_one_letter_code
_entity_poly.pdbx_strand_id
1 'polypeptide(L)'
;MALYDHAQWLKDAVFYEIYPQSFCDSNGDGVGDIQGIIEKLDYVKSLGCNAIWLNPCYDSPFKDAGYDVRDYKKVAARYGTNEDLKQLFSEAHNRGIRILLDLVPGHTSEEHEWFKKSSKAEENEFSKRYIWTDSAFSGYSMPFIGGETERDATYILNFFKCQPALNYGFAHRDRAWQSSPDSKEAAETRAAMVDVMRFWLSLGADGFRVDMADSLVKNDDNNGEGSLGKDNTIRAWQEMLGTVKEEYPQAAFVSEWGRPRQALAAGFDMDFYLNWRWDGNPNGYARLARDVDNALDSNPEHDHSYFNARGGGSICPFLDDYCPQYESTCNQGYFSFITCNHDTPRLAPRLDDRERRVAFGMILTMPGVPFVYYGDEIGMKYRDIPTKEGGYARTGTRTPMQWDDAKNFGFSTAAKSKLYLPVEARADGRTCANSRKQAVESGEIPTVSAQINCEDSFLSWVRSLIALRHN
;
A
#
# COMPACT_ATOMS: atom_id res chain seq x y z
N MET A 1 14.00 -23.56 0.91
CA MET A 1 13.73 -23.59 -0.55
C MET A 1 12.37 -22.94 -0.74
N ALA A 2 12.22 -22.08 -1.75
CA ALA A 2 10.93 -21.46 -2.06
C ALA A 2 9.89 -22.55 -2.37
N LEU A 3 8.64 -22.34 -1.93
CA LEU A 3 7.55 -23.30 -2.13
C LEU A 3 7.17 -23.46 -3.61
N TYR A 4 7.36 -22.40 -4.39
CA TYR A 4 7.06 -22.34 -5.83
C TYR A 4 8.10 -21.44 -6.51
N ASP A 5 8.21 -21.54 -7.84
CA ASP A 5 9.05 -20.62 -8.62
C ASP A 5 8.48 -19.20 -8.57
N HIS A 6 9.35 -18.23 -8.33
CA HIS A 6 8.98 -16.82 -8.38
C HIS A 6 8.69 -16.36 -9.81
N ALA A 7 7.82 -15.37 -9.94
CA ALA A 7 7.57 -14.70 -11.20
C ALA A 7 8.89 -14.13 -11.76
N GLN A 8 9.28 -14.56 -12.96
CA GLN A 8 10.65 -14.33 -13.45
C GLN A 8 10.93 -12.85 -13.75
N TRP A 9 9.88 -12.11 -14.10
CA TRP A 9 9.96 -10.68 -14.40
C TRP A 9 10.34 -9.82 -13.17
N LEU A 10 10.21 -10.35 -11.95
CA LEU A 10 10.59 -9.62 -10.73
C LEU A 10 12.09 -9.36 -10.61
N LYS A 11 12.92 -10.14 -11.29
CA LYS A 11 14.39 -9.99 -11.26
C LYS A 11 14.87 -8.61 -11.71
N ASP A 12 14.12 -8.00 -12.63
CA ASP A 12 14.41 -6.70 -13.23
C ASP A 12 13.33 -5.66 -12.85
N ALA A 13 12.43 -5.98 -11.91
CA ALA A 13 11.31 -5.11 -11.62
C ALA A 13 11.73 -3.85 -10.84
N VAL A 14 11.15 -2.72 -11.22
CA VAL A 14 11.14 -1.46 -10.48
C VAL A 14 9.71 -0.94 -10.46
N PHE A 15 9.13 -0.88 -9.27
CA PHE A 15 7.74 -0.55 -9.07
C PHE A 15 7.53 0.95 -8.91
N TYR A 16 6.40 1.43 -9.45
CA TYR A 16 5.86 2.75 -9.21
C TYR A 16 4.50 2.63 -8.51
N GLU A 17 4.40 3.07 -7.26
CA GLU A 17 3.16 3.06 -6.49
C GLU A 17 2.29 4.27 -6.84
N ILE A 18 1.05 4.00 -7.24
CA ILE A 18 0.05 5.00 -7.64
C ILE A 18 -1.11 4.98 -6.66
N TYR A 19 -1.37 6.15 -6.07
CA TYR A 19 -2.59 6.45 -5.31
C TYR A 19 -3.63 7.09 -6.26
N PRO A 20 -4.67 6.35 -6.73
CA PRO A 20 -5.45 6.73 -7.92
C PRO A 20 -6.03 8.14 -7.86
N GLN A 21 -6.60 8.48 -6.70
CA GLN A 21 -7.40 9.70 -6.47
C GLN A 21 -6.60 11.00 -6.61
N SER A 22 -5.27 10.89 -6.53
CA SER A 22 -4.35 12.02 -6.49
C SER A 22 -3.30 11.96 -7.60
N PHE A 23 -3.38 11.00 -8.52
CA PHE A 23 -2.37 10.84 -9.56
C PHE A 23 -2.62 11.72 -10.79
N CYS A 24 -3.75 11.57 -11.47
CA CYS A 24 -4.12 12.39 -12.62
C CYS A 24 -5.63 12.30 -12.87
N ASP A 25 -6.32 13.45 -12.95
CA ASP A 25 -7.75 13.58 -13.28
C ASP A 25 -7.90 13.91 -14.77
N SER A 26 -8.54 13.02 -15.52
CA SER A 26 -8.72 13.17 -16.98
C SER A 26 -10.02 13.88 -17.37
N ASN A 27 -11.00 13.96 -16.45
CA ASN A 27 -12.36 14.40 -16.76
C ASN A 27 -12.75 15.74 -16.11
N GLY A 28 -11.90 16.29 -15.23
CA GLY A 28 -12.08 17.58 -14.59
C GLY A 28 -13.06 17.59 -13.42
N ASP A 29 -13.34 16.44 -12.81
CA ASP A 29 -14.19 16.32 -11.60
C ASP A 29 -13.42 16.58 -10.30
N GLY A 30 -12.09 16.58 -10.34
CA GLY A 30 -11.19 16.84 -9.21
C GLY A 30 -10.63 15.60 -8.53
N VAL A 31 -10.92 14.38 -9.02
CA VAL A 31 -10.43 13.10 -8.52
C VAL A 31 -9.65 12.40 -9.63
N GLY A 32 -8.48 11.86 -9.32
CA GLY A 32 -7.72 11.07 -10.30
C GLY A 32 -8.42 9.77 -10.66
N ASP A 33 -8.30 9.36 -11.93
CA ASP A 33 -9.05 8.26 -12.53
C ASP A 33 -8.18 7.35 -13.42
N ILE A 34 -8.73 6.23 -13.87
CA ILE A 34 -7.98 5.21 -14.64
C ILE A 34 -7.49 5.77 -15.98
N GLN A 35 -8.29 6.59 -16.66
CA GLN A 35 -7.89 7.20 -17.93
C GLN A 35 -6.72 8.16 -17.72
N GLY A 36 -6.72 8.92 -16.63
CA GLY A 36 -5.59 9.74 -16.21
C GLY A 36 -4.32 8.93 -15.92
N ILE A 37 -4.44 7.71 -15.37
CA ILE A 37 -3.28 6.81 -15.21
C ILE A 37 -2.75 6.36 -16.59
N ILE A 38 -3.65 5.98 -17.52
CA ILE A 38 -3.29 5.57 -18.89
C ILE A 38 -2.51 6.69 -19.60
N GLU A 39 -2.97 7.94 -19.50
CA GLU A 39 -2.29 9.11 -20.08
C GLU A 39 -0.85 9.32 -19.57
N LYS A 40 -0.49 8.76 -18.41
CA LYS A 40 0.81 8.93 -17.76
C LYS A 40 1.69 7.68 -17.80
N LEU A 41 1.28 6.60 -18.45
CA LEU A 41 2.11 5.39 -18.58
C LEU A 41 3.44 5.65 -19.29
N ASP A 42 3.47 6.56 -20.28
CA ASP A 42 4.72 6.93 -20.96
C ASP A 42 5.69 7.65 -20.01
N TYR A 43 5.17 8.43 -19.06
CA TYR A 43 5.99 9.02 -18.00
C TYR A 43 6.57 7.92 -17.10
N VAL A 44 5.76 7.01 -16.59
CA VAL A 44 6.21 5.89 -15.74
C VAL A 44 7.30 5.08 -16.46
N LYS A 45 7.10 4.77 -17.75
CA LYS A 45 8.12 4.11 -18.57
C LYS A 45 9.40 4.95 -18.72
N SER A 46 9.27 6.27 -18.92
CA SER A 46 10.43 7.17 -19.07
C SER A 46 11.28 7.29 -17.80
N LEU A 47 10.71 6.96 -16.63
CA LEU A 47 11.46 6.81 -15.38
C LEU A 47 12.36 5.58 -15.37
N GLY A 48 12.01 4.56 -16.17
CA GLY A 48 12.58 3.22 -16.15
C GLY A 48 11.71 2.22 -15.37
N CYS A 49 10.69 2.67 -14.64
CA CYS A 49 9.78 1.76 -13.95
C CYS A 49 9.04 0.86 -14.96
N ASN A 50 9.07 -0.44 -14.69
CA ASN A 50 8.46 -1.49 -15.52
C ASN A 50 7.37 -2.27 -14.75
N ALA A 51 6.98 -1.78 -13.58
CA ALA A 51 5.86 -2.30 -12.82
C ALA A 51 5.13 -1.17 -12.06
N ILE A 52 3.84 -1.35 -11.82
CA ILE A 52 2.98 -0.45 -11.05
C ILE A 52 2.37 -1.23 -9.90
N TRP A 53 2.35 -0.63 -8.72
CA TRP A 53 1.43 -1.01 -7.65
C TRP A 53 0.30 0.02 -7.60
N LEU A 54 -0.92 -0.42 -7.88
CA LEU A 54 -2.10 0.41 -7.83
C LEU A 54 -2.84 0.21 -6.50
N ASN A 55 -2.91 1.26 -5.67
CA ASN A 55 -3.70 1.23 -4.42
C ASN A 55 -5.20 0.98 -4.74
N PRO A 56 -6.04 0.64 -3.73
CA PRO A 56 -7.39 0.14 -3.98
C PRO A 56 -8.22 0.99 -4.95
N CYS A 57 -8.67 0.36 -6.03
CA CYS A 57 -9.50 0.97 -7.07
C CYS A 57 -10.93 0.38 -7.11
N TYR A 58 -11.30 -0.41 -6.10
CA TYR A 58 -12.58 -1.12 -6.02
C TYR A 58 -13.72 -0.24 -5.51
N ASP A 59 -14.95 -0.68 -5.73
CA ASP A 59 -16.14 -0.07 -5.14
C ASP A 59 -16.05 -0.08 -3.62
N SER A 60 -16.15 1.11 -3.04
CA SER A 60 -15.92 1.37 -1.62
C SER A 60 -16.75 2.58 -1.16
N PRO A 61 -17.17 2.63 0.12
CA PRO A 61 -17.68 3.85 0.74
C PRO A 61 -16.58 4.88 1.03
N PHE A 62 -15.31 4.48 0.93
CA PHE A 62 -14.12 5.30 1.13
C PHE A 62 -14.00 5.90 2.53
N LYS A 63 -14.40 5.14 3.55
CA LYS A 63 -14.14 5.49 4.96
C LYS A 63 -12.68 5.26 5.33
N ASP A 64 -11.95 4.46 4.56
CA ASP A 64 -10.50 4.28 4.60
C ASP A 64 -9.91 4.33 3.19
N ALA A 65 -10.30 5.34 2.41
CA ALA A 65 -9.68 5.67 1.13
C ALA A 65 -9.62 4.53 0.08
N GLY A 66 -10.47 3.52 0.25
CA GLY A 66 -10.64 2.39 -0.68
C GLY A 66 -10.38 1.03 -0.04
N TYR A 67 -9.76 1.00 1.14
CA TYR A 67 -9.47 -0.21 1.89
C TYR A 67 -10.72 -0.83 2.53
N ASP A 68 -11.78 -0.05 2.77
CA ASP A 68 -13.11 -0.55 3.11
C ASP A 68 -13.86 -1.00 1.84
N VAL A 69 -13.54 -2.20 1.33
CA VAL A 69 -14.08 -2.71 0.05
C VAL A 69 -15.54 -3.16 0.17
N ARG A 70 -16.43 -2.62 -0.66
CA ARG A 70 -17.85 -3.02 -0.75
C ARG A 70 -18.11 -4.06 -1.85
N ASP A 71 -17.33 -4.04 -2.93
CA ASP A 71 -17.35 -5.08 -3.97
C ASP A 71 -15.96 -5.23 -4.59
N TYR A 72 -15.29 -6.35 -4.30
CA TYR A 72 -13.95 -6.65 -4.79
C TYR A 72 -13.84 -6.78 -6.31
N LYS A 73 -14.93 -7.10 -7.00
CA LYS A 73 -14.93 -7.41 -8.45
C LYS A 73 -15.45 -6.26 -9.29
N LYS A 74 -15.60 -5.07 -8.69
CA LYS A 74 -16.13 -3.87 -9.33
C LYS A 74 -15.21 -2.69 -9.06
N VAL A 75 -14.79 -2.00 -10.12
CA VAL A 75 -14.10 -0.71 -10.02
C VAL A 75 -15.04 0.34 -9.44
N ALA A 76 -14.53 1.19 -8.55
CA ALA A 76 -15.29 2.32 -8.04
C ALA A 76 -15.64 3.30 -9.17
N ALA A 77 -16.90 3.73 -9.20
CA ALA A 77 -17.42 4.60 -10.26
C ALA A 77 -16.65 5.92 -10.43
N ARG A 78 -15.98 6.40 -9.37
CA ARG A 78 -15.15 7.61 -9.43
C ARG A 78 -13.80 7.43 -10.15
N TYR A 79 -13.36 6.20 -10.38
CA TYR A 79 -12.15 5.90 -11.16
C TYR A 79 -12.45 5.45 -12.59
N GLY A 80 -13.68 4.98 -12.84
CA GLY A 80 -14.11 4.43 -14.12
C GLY A 80 -14.88 3.12 -13.95
N THR A 81 -14.65 2.18 -14.86
CA THR A 81 -15.32 0.90 -14.96
C THR A 81 -14.32 -0.26 -15.00
N ASN A 82 -14.81 -1.51 -14.92
CA ASN A 82 -13.96 -2.68 -15.11
C ASN A 82 -13.32 -2.72 -16.51
N GLU A 83 -13.99 -2.17 -17.54
CA GLU A 83 -13.41 -2.11 -18.89
C GLU A 83 -12.26 -1.10 -18.98
N ASP A 84 -12.35 0.02 -18.27
CA ASP A 84 -11.24 0.97 -18.16
C ASP A 84 -10.02 0.32 -17.49
N LEU A 85 -10.24 -0.48 -16.44
CA LEU A 85 -9.13 -1.17 -15.76
C LEU A 85 -8.50 -2.26 -16.65
N LYS A 86 -9.31 -2.99 -17.43
CA LYS A 86 -8.78 -3.92 -18.46
C LYS A 86 -7.97 -3.19 -19.53
N GLN A 87 -8.44 -2.01 -19.94
CA GLN A 87 -7.71 -1.16 -20.88
C GLN A 87 -6.36 -0.73 -20.28
N LEU A 88 -6.34 -0.34 -18.99
CA LEU A 88 -5.11 0.01 -18.29
C LEU A 88 -4.10 -1.15 -18.30
N PHE A 89 -4.53 -2.39 -18.00
CA PHE A 89 -3.65 -3.56 -18.11
C PHE A 89 -3.07 -3.70 -19.52
N SER A 90 -3.92 -3.62 -20.53
CA SER A 90 -3.50 -3.76 -21.93
C SER A 90 -2.51 -2.68 -22.35
N GLU A 91 -2.76 -1.41 -22.02
CA GLU A 91 -1.90 -0.28 -22.34
C GLU A 91 -0.57 -0.30 -21.57
N ALA A 92 -0.58 -0.78 -20.33
CA ALA A 92 0.63 -1.00 -19.54
C ALA A 92 1.47 -2.14 -20.13
N HIS A 93 0.85 -3.27 -20.47
CA HIS A 93 1.54 -4.41 -21.11
C HIS A 93 2.15 -4.05 -22.46
N ASN A 94 1.47 -3.24 -23.28
CA ASN A 94 2.01 -2.69 -24.54
C ASN A 94 3.29 -1.87 -24.33
N ARG A 95 3.47 -1.32 -23.12
CA ARG A 95 4.66 -0.58 -22.70
C ARG A 95 5.66 -1.43 -21.93
N GLY A 96 5.40 -2.71 -21.71
CA GLY A 96 6.23 -3.59 -20.89
C GLY A 96 6.10 -3.32 -19.39
N ILE A 97 5.01 -2.70 -18.95
CA ILE A 97 4.71 -2.40 -17.56
C ILE A 97 3.75 -3.44 -17.00
N ARG A 98 4.09 -4.05 -15.87
CA ARG A 98 3.23 -4.98 -15.10
C ARG A 98 2.39 -4.21 -14.07
N ILE A 99 1.23 -4.72 -13.68
CA ILE A 99 0.37 -4.07 -12.67
C ILE A 99 -0.01 -5.05 -11.57
N LEU A 100 0.35 -4.73 -10.33
CA LEU A 100 -0.21 -5.32 -9.13
C LEU A 100 -1.36 -4.45 -8.62
N LEU A 101 -2.49 -5.08 -8.33
CA LEU A 101 -3.58 -4.44 -7.60
C LEU A 101 -3.38 -4.59 -6.08
N ASP A 102 -3.98 -3.73 -5.28
CA ASP A 102 -4.10 -3.99 -3.84
C ASP A 102 -5.11 -5.11 -3.56
N LEU A 103 -4.84 -5.97 -2.60
CA LEU A 103 -5.76 -6.99 -2.09
C LEU A 103 -5.96 -6.73 -0.59
N VAL A 104 -7.21 -6.62 -0.16
CA VAL A 104 -7.59 -6.43 1.25
C VAL A 104 -8.30 -7.67 1.78
N PRO A 105 -7.56 -8.68 2.29
CA PRO A 105 -8.12 -10.00 2.61
C PRO A 105 -8.63 -10.11 4.06
N GLY A 106 -8.21 -9.23 4.97
CA GLY A 106 -8.53 -9.35 6.40
C GLY A 106 -9.94 -8.89 6.78
N HIS A 107 -10.57 -8.07 5.94
CA HIS A 107 -11.85 -7.43 6.21
C HIS A 107 -12.51 -6.95 4.92
N THR A 108 -13.81 -6.66 5.00
CA THR A 108 -14.55 -5.92 3.97
C THR A 108 -15.06 -4.61 4.55
N SER A 109 -15.76 -3.79 3.76
CA SER A 109 -16.65 -2.76 4.29
C SER A 109 -17.83 -3.38 5.06
N GLU A 110 -18.32 -2.68 6.08
CA GLU A 110 -19.64 -2.92 6.69
C GLU A 110 -20.81 -2.79 5.69
N GLU A 111 -20.58 -2.17 4.53
CA GLU A 111 -21.58 -2.08 3.45
C GLU A 111 -21.49 -3.23 2.43
N HIS A 112 -20.54 -4.16 2.60
CA HIS A 112 -20.38 -5.33 1.74
C HIS A 112 -21.60 -6.27 1.88
N GLU A 113 -22.05 -6.85 0.76
CA GLU A 113 -23.24 -7.72 0.76
C GLU A 113 -23.08 -8.95 1.65
N TRP A 114 -21.86 -9.52 1.72
CA TRP A 114 -21.53 -10.58 2.69
C TRP A 114 -21.79 -10.13 4.13
N PHE A 115 -21.37 -8.93 4.53
CA PHE A 115 -21.54 -8.46 5.90
C PHE A 115 -23.01 -8.17 6.19
N LYS A 116 -23.72 -7.46 5.30
CA LYS A 116 -25.16 -7.19 5.45
C LYS A 116 -25.97 -8.47 5.66
N LYS A 117 -25.66 -9.54 4.92
CA LYS A 117 -26.28 -10.86 5.09
C LYS A 117 -25.85 -11.52 6.39
N SER A 118 -24.57 -11.46 6.74
CA SER A 118 -24.05 -12.02 8.00
C SER A 118 -24.66 -11.36 9.24
N SER A 119 -25.04 -10.10 9.15
CA SER A 119 -25.60 -9.26 10.22
C SER A 119 -27.09 -9.50 10.49
N LYS A 120 -27.74 -10.38 9.73
CA LYS A 120 -29.13 -10.78 9.95
C LYS A 120 -29.26 -11.66 11.19
N ALA A 121 -30.40 -11.53 11.87
CA ALA A 121 -30.74 -12.34 13.04
C ALA A 121 -30.87 -13.83 12.67
N GLU A 122 -31.48 -14.11 11.50
CA GLU A 122 -31.63 -15.46 10.98
C GLU A 122 -30.31 -15.97 10.35
N GLU A 123 -29.95 -17.21 10.68
CA GLU A 123 -28.77 -17.85 10.10
C GLU A 123 -28.91 -18.05 8.59
N ASN A 124 -27.82 -17.79 7.88
CA ASN A 124 -27.69 -17.95 6.43
C ASN A 124 -26.24 -18.31 6.06
N GLU A 125 -25.97 -18.51 4.77
CA GLU A 125 -24.66 -18.93 4.26
C GLU A 125 -23.50 -17.98 4.63
N PHE A 126 -23.79 -16.69 4.92
CA PHE A 126 -22.78 -15.70 5.29
C PHE A 126 -22.62 -15.53 6.81
N SER A 127 -23.48 -16.14 7.63
CA SER A 127 -23.49 -15.91 9.09
C SER A 127 -22.18 -16.22 9.81
N LYS A 128 -21.32 -17.06 9.23
CA LYS A 128 -19.99 -17.39 9.76
C LYS A 128 -18.83 -16.80 8.96
N ARG A 129 -19.11 -15.97 7.95
CA ARG A 129 -18.11 -15.30 7.09
C ARG A 129 -17.30 -14.26 7.87
N TYR A 130 -17.90 -13.68 8.91
CA TYR A 130 -17.28 -12.70 9.80
C TYR A 130 -17.21 -13.26 11.21
N ILE A 131 -16.36 -12.65 12.03
CA ILE A 131 -16.18 -13.03 13.42
C ILE A 131 -17.25 -12.34 14.27
N TRP A 132 -18.12 -13.15 14.88
CA TRP A 132 -19.18 -12.71 15.78
C TRP A 132 -19.02 -13.34 17.16
N THR A 133 -19.29 -12.58 18.21
CA THR A 133 -19.44 -13.09 19.58
C THR A 133 -20.82 -13.75 19.78
N ASP A 134 -21.13 -14.16 21.01
CA ASP A 134 -22.37 -14.85 21.39
C ASP A 134 -23.50 -13.95 21.89
N SER A 135 -23.24 -12.65 22.09
CA SER A 135 -24.27 -11.68 22.49
C SER A 135 -23.87 -10.25 22.11
N ALA A 136 -24.86 -9.41 21.81
CA ALA A 136 -24.67 -7.98 21.55
C ALA A 136 -24.10 -7.20 22.76
N PHE A 137 -24.12 -7.80 23.96
CA PHE A 137 -23.56 -7.24 25.19
C PHE A 137 -22.19 -7.83 25.56
N SER A 138 -21.68 -8.80 24.78
CA SER A 138 -20.40 -9.45 25.01
C SER A 138 -19.29 -8.84 24.14
N GLY A 139 -18.20 -8.42 24.78
CA GLY A 139 -16.96 -8.07 24.09
C GLY A 139 -15.97 -9.23 23.98
N TYR A 140 -14.87 -9.00 23.27
CA TYR A 140 -13.68 -9.85 23.30
C TYR A 140 -12.42 -8.99 23.52
N SER A 141 -11.25 -9.61 23.63
CA SER A 141 -9.96 -8.90 23.78
C SER A 141 -9.59 -8.03 22.57
N MET A 142 -10.30 -8.19 21.45
CA MET A 142 -10.14 -7.42 20.23
C MET A 142 -11.21 -6.33 20.12
N PRO A 143 -10.93 -5.21 19.42
CA PRO A 143 -11.95 -4.18 19.15
C PRO A 143 -13.20 -4.78 18.49
N PHE A 144 -14.37 -4.35 18.96
CA PHE A 144 -15.66 -4.89 18.52
C PHE A 144 -16.73 -3.81 18.50
N ILE A 145 -17.83 -4.07 17.79
CA ILE A 145 -19.03 -3.22 17.76
C ILE A 145 -20.26 -4.09 18.03
N GLY A 146 -21.13 -3.61 18.94
CA GLY A 146 -22.40 -4.22 19.29
C GLY A 146 -23.56 -3.26 19.11
N GLY A 147 -24.77 -3.79 18.88
CA GLY A 147 -26.01 -3.01 18.83
C GLY A 147 -26.30 -2.29 17.51
N GLU A 148 -25.45 -2.43 16.49
CA GLU A 148 -25.63 -1.81 15.16
C GLU A 148 -26.35 -2.74 14.16
N THR A 149 -26.65 -3.99 14.54
CA THR A 149 -27.18 -5.02 13.64
C THR A 149 -28.35 -5.78 14.24
N GLU A 150 -29.14 -6.47 13.41
CA GLU A 150 -30.25 -7.32 13.85
C GLU A 150 -29.78 -8.55 14.65
N ARG A 151 -28.53 -9.00 14.44
CA ARG A 151 -27.93 -10.14 15.12
C ARG A 151 -27.62 -9.83 16.60
N ASP A 152 -28.01 -10.72 17.50
CA ASP A 152 -27.62 -10.68 18.92
C ASP A 152 -26.16 -11.15 19.09
N ALA A 153 -25.23 -10.32 18.63
CA ALA A 153 -23.79 -10.55 18.72
C ALA A 153 -23.05 -9.21 18.53
N THR A 154 -21.78 -9.18 18.90
CA THR A 154 -20.84 -8.12 18.48
C THR A 154 -19.94 -8.65 17.37
N TYR A 155 -19.68 -7.83 16.34
CA TYR A 155 -18.69 -8.19 15.31
C TYR A 155 -17.32 -7.67 15.70
N ILE A 156 -16.29 -8.47 15.43
CA ILE A 156 -14.89 -8.10 15.66
C ILE A 156 -14.39 -7.24 14.49
N LEU A 157 -13.66 -6.19 14.81
CA LEU A 157 -13.03 -5.30 13.84
C LEU A 157 -11.65 -5.82 13.46
N ASN A 158 -11.26 -5.62 12.20
CA ASN A 158 -9.86 -5.81 11.82
C ASN A 158 -9.04 -4.54 12.07
N PHE A 159 -9.61 -3.38 11.77
CA PHE A 159 -8.95 -2.09 11.99
C PHE A 159 -9.95 -0.97 12.34
N PHE A 160 -10.55 -0.29 11.37
CA PHE A 160 -11.59 0.71 11.63
C PHE A 160 -12.96 0.09 11.90
N LYS A 161 -13.86 0.89 12.50
CA LYS A 161 -15.24 0.46 12.79
C LYS A 161 -15.97 -0.10 11.56
N CYS A 162 -15.66 0.43 10.38
CA CYS A 162 -16.30 0.05 9.12
C CYS A 162 -15.68 -1.17 8.45
N GLN A 163 -14.73 -1.84 9.13
CA GLN A 163 -13.94 -2.94 8.60
C GLN A 163 -14.15 -4.19 9.47
N PRO A 164 -15.33 -4.83 9.41
CA PRO A 164 -15.59 -6.10 10.09
C PRO A 164 -14.62 -7.19 9.60
N ALA A 165 -14.03 -7.92 10.54
CA ALA A 165 -13.02 -8.93 10.26
C ALA A 165 -13.63 -10.17 9.59
N LEU A 166 -13.03 -10.59 8.47
CA LEU A 166 -13.32 -11.86 7.83
C LEU A 166 -12.83 -13.01 8.71
N ASN A 167 -13.56 -14.12 8.68
CA ASN A 167 -13.31 -15.26 9.54
C ASN A 167 -12.39 -16.28 8.85
N TYR A 168 -11.11 -16.27 9.25
CA TYR A 168 -10.13 -17.32 8.92
C TYR A 168 -9.90 -18.29 10.09
N GLY A 169 -10.65 -18.15 11.18
CA GLY A 169 -10.51 -18.92 12.41
C GLY A 169 -9.54 -18.32 13.44
N PHE A 170 -9.44 -19.01 14.57
CA PHE A 170 -8.57 -18.70 15.70
C PHE A 170 -7.61 -19.86 15.92
N ALA A 171 -6.30 -19.60 15.95
CA ALA A 171 -5.29 -20.61 16.21
C ALA A 171 -5.49 -21.28 17.58
N HIS A 172 -5.74 -20.45 18.60
CA HIS A 172 -6.04 -20.88 19.96
C HIS A 172 -7.44 -20.42 20.36
N ARG A 173 -8.34 -21.37 20.59
CA ARG A 173 -9.75 -21.12 20.92
C ARG A 173 -10.00 -21.17 22.42
N ASP A 174 -10.61 -20.11 22.96
CA ASP A 174 -11.02 -19.96 24.36
C ASP A 174 -12.52 -19.65 24.51
N ARG A 175 -13.25 -19.59 23.40
CA ARG A 175 -14.71 -19.37 23.34
C ARG A 175 -15.39 -20.34 22.37
N ALA A 176 -16.63 -20.70 22.69
CA ALA A 176 -17.40 -21.68 21.90
C ALA A 176 -17.78 -21.19 20.50
N TRP A 177 -17.95 -19.88 20.33
CA TRP A 177 -18.29 -19.25 19.04
C TRP A 177 -17.09 -19.14 18.07
N GLN A 178 -15.86 -19.43 18.53
CA GLN A 178 -14.67 -19.31 17.69
C GLN A 178 -14.52 -20.49 16.72
N SER A 179 -14.40 -20.15 15.44
CA SER A 179 -14.05 -21.08 14.37
C SER A 179 -12.59 -21.52 14.48
N SER A 180 -12.31 -22.78 14.16
CA SER A 180 -10.93 -23.26 13.95
C SER A 180 -10.43 -22.82 12.56
N PRO A 181 -9.12 -22.68 12.30
CA PRO A 181 -8.60 -22.37 10.97
C PRO A 181 -8.90 -23.45 9.92
N ASP A 182 -9.17 -24.67 10.39
CA ASP A 182 -9.54 -25.84 9.57
C ASP A 182 -11.07 -25.99 9.41
N SER A 183 -11.86 -25.02 9.87
CA SER A 183 -13.32 -25.09 9.74
C SER A 183 -13.79 -24.84 8.31
N LYS A 184 -15.02 -25.28 8.02
CA LYS A 184 -15.66 -25.06 6.73
C LYS A 184 -15.75 -23.58 6.40
N GLU A 185 -16.19 -22.74 7.33
CA GLU A 185 -16.31 -21.30 7.10
C GLU A 185 -14.95 -20.62 6.84
N ALA A 186 -13.86 -21.06 7.49
CA ALA A 186 -12.52 -20.52 7.23
C ALA A 186 -12.03 -20.91 5.82
N ALA A 187 -12.27 -22.16 5.40
CA ALA A 187 -11.96 -22.62 4.04
C ALA A 187 -12.79 -21.87 2.98
N GLU A 188 -14.07 -21.61 3.24
CA GLU A 188 -14.92 -20.83 2.34
C GLU A 188 -14.47 -19.36 2.24
N THR A 189 -13.95 -18.76 3.31
CA THR A 189 -13.31 -17.42 3.28
C THR A 189 -12.09 -17.41 2.38
N ARG A 190 -11.18 -18.39 2.53
CA ARG A 190 -10.01 -18.54 1.66
C ARG A 190 -10.41 -18.72 0.19
N ALA A 191 -11.39 -19.58 -0.08
CA ALA A 191 -11.89 -19.80 -1.44
C ALA A 191 -12.47 -18.53 -2.08
N ALA A 192 -13.17 -17.69 -1.32
CA ALA A 192 -13.68 -16.42 -1.81
C ALA A 192 -12.57 -15.42 -2.17
N MET A 193 -11.48 -15.37 -1.40
CA MET A 193 -10.32 -14.53 -1.75
C MET A 193 -9.59 -15.05 -2.99
N VAL A 194 -9.46 -16.37 -3.15
CA VAL A 194 -8.93 -16.97 -4.38
C VAL A 194 -9.79 -16.60 -5.58
N ASP A 195 -11.12 -16.62 -5.45
CA ASP A 195 -12.05 -16.21 -6.51
C ASP A 195 -11.91 -14.71 -6.88
N VAL A 196 -11.65 -13.84 -5.91
CA VAL A 196 -11.30 -12.42 -6.16
C VAL A 196 -9.99 -12.31 -6.94
N MET A 197 -8.94 -13.03 -6.52
CA MET A 197 -7.64 -13.02 -7.21
C MET A 197 -7.77 -13.51 -8.65
N ARG A 198 -8.42 -14.67 -8.86
CA ARG A 198 -8.68 -15.24 -10.19
C ARG A 198 -9.43 -14.27 -11.09
N PHE A 199 -10.42 -13.56 -10.55
CA PHE A 199 -11.20 -12.62 -11.35
C PHE A 199 -10.31 -11.57 -12.01
N TRP A 200 -9.46 -10.88 -11.25
CA TRP A 200 -8.61 -9.82 -11.82
C TRP A 200 -7.43 -10.36 -12.63
N LEU A 201 -6.83 -11.47 -12.21
CA LEU A 201 -5.77 -12.13 -12.99
C LEU A 201 -6.28 -12.58 -14.37
N SER A 202 -7.51 -13.11 -14.45
CA SER A 202 -8.13 -13.48 -15.73
C SER A 202 -8.40 -12.30 -16.66
N LEU A 203 -8.41 -11.08 -16.11
CA LEU A 203 -8.65 -9.83 -16.82
C LEU A 203 -7.36 -9.08 -17.18
N GLY A 204 -6.20 -9.53 -16.71
CA GLY A 204 -4.89 -8.96 -17.08
C GLY A 204 -4.08 -8.36 -15.93
N ALA A 205 -4.53 -8.43 -14.67
CA ALA A 205 -3.65 -8.09 -13.55
C ALA A 205 -2.45 -9.05 -13.49
N ASP A 206 -1.29 -8.57 -13.04
CA ASP A 206 -0.07 -9.37 -12.93
C ASP A 206 0.20 -9.88 -11.50
N GLY A 207 -0.74 -9.64 -10.57
CA GLY A 207 -0.65 -10.07 -9.19
C GLY A 207 -1.16 -9.02 -8.20
N PHE A 208 -0.73 -9.13 -6.94
CA PHE A 208 -1.26 -8.31 -5.85
C PHE A 208 -0.21 -7.82 -4.84
N ARG A 209 -0.36 -6.58 -4.38
CA ARG A 209 0.11 -6.16 -3.07
C ARG A 209 -0.95 -6.53 -2.05
N VAL A 210 -0.58 -7.15 -0.95
CA VAL A 210 -1.53 -7.70 0.02
C VAL A 210 -1.48 -6.94 1.33
N ASP A 211 -2.58 -6.27 1.64
CA ASP A 211 -2.81 -5.49 2.86
C ASP A 211 -2.88 -6.38 4.11
N MET A 212 -2.24 -5.92 5.20
CA MET A 212 -2.25 -6.57 6.51
C MET A 212 -2.15 -8.10 6.46
N ALA A 213 -1.21 -8.62 5.67
CA ALA A 213 -1.13 -10.04 5.30
C ALA A 213 -0.95 -10.96 6.53
N ASP A 214 -0.40 -10.45 7.63
CA ASP A 214 -0.14 -11.19 8.88
C ASP A 214 -1.39 -11.37 9.78
N SER A 215 -2.51 -10.73 9.44
CA SER A 215 -3.64 -10.52 10.36
C SER A 215 -4.80 -11.50 10.18
N LEU A 216 -4.69 -12.49 9.28
CA LEU A 216 -5.82 -13.35 8.89
C LEU A 216 -6.33 -14.22 10.05
N VAL A 217 -5.50 -15.14 10.55
CA VAL A 217 -5.90 -16.04 11.64
C VAL A 217 -5.66 -15.36 12.98
N LYS A 218 -6.68 -15.35 13.83
CA LYS A 218 -6.65 -14.66 15.12
C LYS A 218 -5.90 -15.49 16.17
N ASN A 219 -5.23 -14.81 17.10
CA ASN A 219 -4.42 -15.40 18.18
C ASN A 219 -3.28 -16.32 17.69
N ASP A 220 -2.64 -16.01 16.56
CA ASP A 220 -1.66 -16.90 15.90
C ASP A 220 -0.19 -16.48 16.13
N ASP A 221 0.09 -15.63 17.12
CA ASP A 221 1.42 -15.02 17.29
C ASP A 221 2.47 -15.95 17.93
N ASN A 222 2.06 -16.99 18.67
CA ASN A 222 2.98 -17.89 19.36
C ASN A 222 2.45 -19.33 19.36
N ASN A 223 3.14 -20.22 18.64
CA ASN A 223 2.78 -21.63 18.53
C ASN A 223 3.85 -22.57 19.12
N GLY A 224 4.75 -22.04 19.96
CA GLY A 224 5.77 -22.82 20.67
C GLY A 224 7.09 -23.00 19.91
N GLU A 225 7.92 -23.91 20.42
CA GLU A 225 9.29 -24.12 19.96
C GLU A 225 9.33 -24.60 18.49
N GLY A 226 10.16 -23.93 17.66
CA GLY A 226 10.29 -24.22 16.24
C GLY A 226 9.28 -23.52 15.33
N SER A 227 8.29 -22.81 15.89
CA SER A 227 7.37 -21.96 15.13
C SER A 227 8.08 -20.73 14.55
N LEU A 228 7.65 -20.30 13.36
CA LEU A 228 8.03 -18.98 12.83
C LEU A 228 7.19 -17.85 13.44
N GLY A 229 6.18 -18.19 14.26
CA GLY A 229 5.01 -17.36 14.52
C GLY A 229 4.09 -17.35 13.30
N LYS A 230 2.78 -17.20 13.53
CA LYS A 230 1.76 -17.09 12.48
C LYS A 230 1.56 -18.36 11.63
N ASP A 231 1.78 -19.55 12.18
CA ASP A 231 1.80 -20.80 11.39
C ASP A 231 0.45 -21.09 10.69
N ASN A 232 -0.68 -20.74 11.31
CA ASN A 232 -2.00 -20.95 10.70
C ASN A 232 -2.26 -19.94 9.58
N THR A 233 -1.79 -18.70 9.74
CA THR A 233 -1.85 -17.65 8.72
C THR A 233 -0.93 -17.99 7.54
N ILE A 234 0.28 -18.49 7.81
CA ILE A 234 1.20 -19.02 6.80
C ILE A 234 0.51 -20.14 6.02
N ARG A 235 -0.10 -21.12 6.69
CA ARG A 235 -0.83 -22.22 6.02
C ARG A 235 -2.01 -21.72 5.17
N ALA A 236 -2.79 -20.77 5.69
CA ALA A 236 -3.89 -20.17 4.95
C ALA A 236 -3.41 -19.50 3.64
N TRP A 237 -2.29 -18.78 3.69
CA TRP A 237 -1.67 -18.19 2.50
C TRP A 237 -1.09 -19.23 1.55
N GLN A 238 -0.42 -20.27 2.05
CA GLN A 238 0.11 -21.36 1.22
C GLN A 238 -1.01 -22.03 0.40
N GLU A 239 -2.17 -22.26 1.00
CA GLU A 239 -3.35 -22.80 0.30
C GLU A 239 -3.86 -21.84 -0.78
N MET A 240 -4.05 -20.57 -0.44
CA MET A 240 -4.59 -19.58 -1.37
C MET A 240 -3.62 -19.28 -2.52
N LEU A 241 -2.37 -18.96 -2.22
CA LEU A 241 -1.35 -18.64 -3.22
C LEU A 241 -0.95 -19.86 -4.03
N GLY A 242 -0.87 -21.05 -3.42
CA GLY A 242 -0.62 -22.29 -4.14
C GLY A 242 -1.67 -22.53 -5.23
N THR A 243 -2.95 -22.42 -4.86
CA THR A 243 -4.07 -22.53 -5.80
C THR A 243 -3.98 -21.51 -6.94
N VAL A 244 -3.64 -20.25 -6.63
CA VAL A 244 -3.54 -19.20 -7.66
C VAL A 244 -2.32 -19.41 -8.56
N LYS A 245 -1.17 -19.79 -8.01
CA LYS A 245 0.08 -19.99 -8.77
C LYS A 245 0.05 -21.23 -9.67
N GLU A 246 -0.76 -22.23 -9.37
CA GLU A 246 -1.04 -23.35 -10.28
C GLU A 246 -1.68 -22.87 -11.59
N GLU A 247 -2.57 -21.87 -11.52
CA GLU A 247 -3.29 -21.32 -12.68
C GLU A 247 -2.55 -20.13 -13.33
N TYR A 248 -1.87 -19.33 -12.51
CA TYR A 248 -1.19 -18.09 -12.90
C TYR A 248 0.25 -18.10 -12.38
N PRO A 249 1.15 -18.92 -12.95
CA PRO A 249 2.51 -19.10 -12.44
C PRO A 249 3.41 -17.87 -12.54
N GLN A 250 3.00 -16.83 -13.28
CA GLN A 250 3.70 -15.54 -13.36
C GLN A 250 3.05 -14.43 -12.52
N ALA A 251 1.98 -14.74 -11.77
CA ALA A 251 1.40 -13.81 -10.81
C ALA A 251 2.38 -13.56 -9.66
N ALA A 252 2.64 -12.29 -9.37
CA ALA A 252 3.52 -11.86 -8.30
C ALA A 252 2.75 -11.38 -7.06
N PHE A 253 3.26 -11.68 -5.88
CA PHE A 253 2.64 -11.26 -4.62
C PHE A 253 3.66 -10.57 -3.72
N VAL A 254 3.33 -9.37 -3.26
CA VAL A 254 4.09 -8.65 -2.22
C VAL A 254 3.23 -8.47 -0.97
N SER A 255 3.73 -8.89 0.18
CA SER A 255 3.01 -8.74 1.44
C SER A 255 3.31 -7.40 2.12
N GLU A 256 2.29 -6.82 2.71
CA GLU A 256 2.43 -5.91 3.84
C GLU A 256 2.50 -6.73 5.14
N TRP A 257 3.69 -7.28 5.41
CA TRP A 257 3.93 -8.07 6.63
C TRP A 257 5.11 -7.51 7.43
N GLY A 258 6.23 -7.18 6.76
CA GLY A 258 7.42 -6.64 7.43
C GLY A 258 8.23 -7.69 8.19
N ARG A 259 8.01 -8.97 7.91
CA ARG A 259 8.71 -10.13 8.48
C ARG A 259 9.00 -11.12 7.35
N PRO A 260 10.09 -10.94 6.58
CA PRO A 260 10.30 -11.67 5.33
C PRO A 260 10.40 -13.19 5.53
N ARG A 261 10.87 -13.67 6.69
CA ARG A 261 10.87 -15.11 6.99
C ARG A 261 9.46 -15.71 7.03
N GLN A 262 8.49 -15.00 7.60
CA GLN A 262 7.10 -15.45 7.69
C GLN A 262 6.41 -15.31 6.32
N ALA A 263 6.54 -14.15 5.68
CA ALA A 263 5.94 -13.88 4.38
C ALA A 263 6.42 -14.83 3.28
N LEU A 264 7.73 -15.07 3.16
CA LEU A 264 8.24 -15.98 2.13
C LEU A 264 7.88 -17.44 2.44
N ALA A 265 7.81 -17.83 3.72
CA ALA A 265 7.27 -19.13 4.10
C ALA A 265 5.78 -19.27 3.78
N ALA A 266 5.02 -18.18 3.75
CA ALA A 266 3.62 -18.14 3.34
C ALA A 266 3.42 -18.23 1.80
N GLY A 267 4.50 -18.13 1.01
CA GLY A 267 4.47 -18.26 -0.45
C GLY A 267 4.45 -16.94 -1.22
N PHE A 268 4.64 -15.80 -0.55
CA PHE A 268 4.83 -14.50 -1.20
C PHE A 268 6.15 -14.46 -1.97
N ASP A 269 6.20 -13.66 -3.04
CA ASP A 269 7.44 -13.43 -3.80
C ASP A 269 8.30 -12.37 -3.14
N MET A 270 7.65 -11.41 -2.48
CA MET A 270 8.26 -10.23 -1.89
C MET A 270 7.60 -9.93 -0.54
N ASP A 271 8.35 -9.35 0.37
CA ASP A 271 7.81 -8.69 1.57
C ASP A 271 8.42 -7.29 1.68
N PHE A 272 7.65 -6.32 2.16
CA PHE A 272 8.17 -4.97 2.33
C PHE A 272 8.98 -4.82 3.61
N TYR A 273 10.11 -4.10 3.55
CA TYR A 273 10.70 -3.52 4.75
C TYR A 273 10.01 -2.19 5.07
N LEU A 274 8.89 -2.29 5.77
CA LEU A 274 8.01 -1.15 6.04
C LEU A 274 8.53 -0.26 7.16
N ASN A 275 8.05 0.98 7.16
CA ASN A 275 8.29 1.93 8.24
C ASN A 275 7.33 1.63 9.40
N TRP A 276 7.83 1.02 10.47
CA TRP A 276 7.02 0.66 11.63
C TRP A 276 7.61 1.16 12.94
N ARG A 277 6.72 1.42 13.91
CA ARG A 277 7.07 1.76 15.30
C ARG A 277 6.36 0.79 16.24
N TRP A 278 7.04 -0.29 16.63
CA TRP A 278 6.48 -1.28 17.56
C TRP A 278 6.68 -0.82 19.01
N ASP A 279 5.61 -0.74 19.80
CA ASP A 279 5.62 -0.22 21.17
C ASP A 279 6.30 1.17 21.27
N GLY A 280 6.12 2.00 20.24
CA GLY A 280 6.74 3.33 20.12
C GLY A 280 8.18 3.34 19.59
N ASN A 281 8.82 2.18 19.42
CA ASN A 281 10.21 2.08 18.97
C ASN A 281 10.31 1.93 17.44
N PRO A 282 11.03 2.81 16.74
CA PRO A 282 11.23 2.71 15.30
C PRO A 282 12.14 1.52 14.94
N ASN A 283 11.73 0.77 13.91
CA ASN A 283 12.55 -0.29 13.33
C ASN A 283 13.75 0.27 12.56
N GLY A 284 14.65 -0.62 12.09
CA GLY A 284 15.85 -0.22 11.37
C GLY A 284 15.56 0.63 10.14
N TYR A 285 14.48 0.35 9.40
CA TYR A 285 14.09 1.14 8.23
C TYR A 285 13.64 2.56 8.58
N ALA A 286 12.82 2.70 9.61
CA ALA A 286 12.43 4.01 10.13
C ALA A 286 13.66 4.83 10.54
N ARG A 287 14.68 4.20 11.13
CA ARG A 287 15.90 4.88 11.57
C ARG A 287 16.77 5.45 10.45
N LEU A 288 16.59 4.99 9.22
CA LEU A 288 17.31 5.55 8.08
C LEU A 288 16.90 6.99 7.80
N ALA A 289 15.60 7.26 7.83
CA ALA A 289 15.07 8.48 7.26
C ALA A 289 13.77 8.96 7.91
N ARG A 290 13.34 8.41 9.05
CA ARG A 290 12.04 8.56 9.74
C ARG A 290 12.13 8.39 11.26
N ASP A 291 13.29 8.65 11.86
CA ASP A 291 13.46 8.62 13.32
C ASP A 291 13.04 9.96 13.95
N VAL A 292 11.74 10.26 13.85
CA VAL A 292 11.10 11.48 14.36
C VAL A 292 9.77 11.15 15.02
N ASP A 293 9.37 11.94 16.01
CA ASP A 293 8.04 11.83 16.62
C ASP A 293 6.92 12.39 15.72
N ASN A 294 7.26 13.41 14.92
CA ASN A 294 6.33 14.06 13.99
C ASN A 294 7.00 14.24 12.62
N ALA A 295 6.29 13.91 11.55
CA ALA A 295 6.72 14.03 10.16
C ALA A 295 7.18 15.43 9.72
N LEU A 296 6.72 16.46 10.42
CA LEU A 296 7.05 17.86 10.17
C LEU A 296 7.91 18.49 11.27
N ASP A 297 8.40 17.69 12.22
CA ASP A 297 9.35 18.22 13.18
C ASP A 297 10.61 18.65 12.45
N SER A 298 10.97 19.92 12.65
CA SER A 298 12.15 20.54 12.06
C SER A 298 13.23 20.83 13.11
N ASN A 299 12.99 20.45 14.37
CA ASN A 299 14.01 20.51 15.41
C ASN A 299 15.06 19.43 15.14
N PRO A 300 16.32 19.80 14.85
CA PRO A 300 17.37 18.82 14.60
C PRO A 300 17.67 17.93 15.81
N GLU A 301 17.34 18.37 17.02
CA GLU A 301 17.52 17.57 18.25
C GLU A 301 16.50 16.43 18.36
N HIS A 302 15.42 16.44 17.57
CA HIS A 302 14.36 15.44 17.60
C HIS A 302 14.38 14.50 16.38
N ASP A 303 15.24 14.78 15.39
CA ASP A 303 15.44 13.90 14.24
C ASP A 303 16.72 13.10 14.45
N HIS A 304 16.58 11.78 14.64
CA HIS A 304 17.72 10.88 14.82
C HIS A 304 17.98 10.03 13.56
N SER A 305 17.45 10.45 12.41
CA SER A 305 17.57 9.72 11.15
C SER A 305 19.01 9.71 10.65
N TYR A 306 19.47 8.55 10.18
CA TYR A 306 20.82 8.39 9.62
C TYR A 306 21.10 9.30 8.40
N PHE A 307 20.14 9.42 7.47
CA PHE A 307 20.34 10.23 6.26
C PHE A 307 20.19 11.74 6.50
N ASN A 308 19.69 12.18 7.66
CA ASN A 308 19.69 13.59 8.02
C ASN A 308 21.07 13.94 8.59
N ALA A 309 21.84 14.76 7.89
CA ALA A 309 23.21 15.12 8.27
C ALA A 309 23.26 15.88 9.61
N ARG A 310 22.14 16.45 10.06
CA ARG A 310 22.01 17.11 11.36
C ARG A 310 21.52 16.19 12.47
N GLY A 311 20.97 15.02 12.13
CA GLY A 311 20.29 14.16 13.11
C GLY A 311 21.21 13.28 13.95
N GLY A 312 22.47 13.11 13.53
CA GLY A 312 23.46 12.33 14.29
C GLY A 312 23.15 10.83 14.38
N GLY A 313 22.19 10.33 13.59
CA GLY A 313 21.80 8.93 13.53
C GLY A 313 22.92 8.01 13.06
N SER A 314 22.87 6.75 13.49
CA SER A 314 23.80 5.71 13.05
C SER A 314 23.12 4.76 12.08
N ILE A 315 23.89 4.18 11.15
CA ILE A 315 23.42 3.10 10.28
C ILE A 315 23.31 1.76 11.02
N CYS A 316 23.97 1.60 12.19
CA CYS A 316 24.03 0.32 12.89
C CYS A 316 22.66 -0.29 13.22
N PRO A 317 21.66 0.44 13.75
CA PRO A 317 20.34 -0.12 14.02
C PRO A 317 19.65 -0.68 12.77
N PHE A 318 19.88 -0.07 11.59
CA PHE A 318 19.39 -0.61 10.33
C PHE A 318 20.09 -1.93 9.99
N LEU A 319 21.42 -2.00 10.12
CA LEU A 319 22.18 -3.22 9.81
C LEU A 319 21.85 -4.36 10.77
N ASP A 320 21.71 -4.06 12.06
CA ASP A 320 21.37 -5.04 13.10
C ASP A 320 19.98 -5.65 12.88
N ASP A 321 19.06 -4.89 12.29
CA ASP A 321 17.69 -5.34 11.97
C ASP A 321 17.61 -6.01 10.58
N TYR A 322 18.21 -5.39 9.55
CA TYR A 322 18.13 -5.84 8.15
C TYR A 322 18.98 -7.07 7.86
N CYS A 323 20.27 -7.07 8.23
CA CYS A 323 21.22 -8.09 7.80
C CYS A 323 20.79 -9.52 8.22
N PRO A 324 20.41 -9.77 9.50
CA PRO A 324 19.97 -11.11 9.89
C PRO A 324 18.72 -11.58 9.14
N GLN A 325 17.80 -10.66 8.82
CA GLN A 325 16.60 -10.97 8.06
C GLN A 325 16.95 -11.30 6.62
N TYR A 326 17.73 -10.45 5.95
CA TYR A 326 18.19 -10.66 4.58
C TYR A 326 18.99 -11.95 4.43
N GLU A 327 19.99 -12.20 5.29
CA GLU A 327 20.81 -13.41 5.22
C GLU A 327 19.98 -14.69 5.35
N SER A 328 18.91 -14.66 6.15
CA SER A 328 18.01 -15.79 6.32
C SER A 328 17.07 -16.02 5.12
N THR A 329 16.86 -15.01 4.27
CA THR A 329 15.83 -15.04 3.21
C THR A 329 16.34 -14.77 1.79
N CYS A 330 17.59 -14.36 1.60
CA CYS A 330 18.12 -13.86 0.33
C CYS A 330 18.05 -14.85 -0.85
N ASN A 331 17.89 -16.14 -0.57
CA ASN A 331 17.72 -17.20 -1.59
C ASN A 331 16.28 -17.73 -1.69
N GLN A 332 15.31 -17.05 -1.07
CA GLN A 332 13.91 -17.50 -0.95
C GLN A 332 12.88 -16.53 -1.54
N GLY A 333 13.31 -15.33 -1.92
CA GLY A 333 12.44 -14.25 -2.40
C GLY A 333 13.07 -12.89 -2.12
N TYR A 334 12.29 -11.82 -2.19
CA TYR A 334 12.82 -10.46 -2.04
C TYR A 334 12.34 -9.78 -0.76
N PHE A 335 13.26 -9.08 -0.11
CA PHE A 335 12.92 -8.12 0.95
C PHE A 335 13.05 -6.71 0.37
N SER A 336 11.90 -6.08 0.13
CA SER A 336 11.77 -4.96 -0.79
C SER A 336 11.75 -3.62 -0.07
N PHE A 337 12.51 -2.67 -0.60
CA PHE A 337 12.58 -1.30 -0.10
C PHE A 337 11.61 -0.39 -0.83
N ILE A 338 11.10 0.63 -0.11
CA ILE A 338 10.08 1.53 -0.62
C ILE A 338 10.35 2.98 -0.22
N THR A 339 10.43 3.90 -1.18
CA THR A 339 10.81 5.31 -0.91
C THR A 339 9.87 5.97 0.10
N CYS A 340 8.57 5.74 -0.07
CA CYS A 340 7.45 6.13 0.76
C CYS A 340 6.23 5.30 0.33
N ASN A 341 5.09 5.40 0.99
CA ASN A 341 3.83 4.88 0.49
C ASN A 341 2.67 5.78 0.92
N HIS A 342 1.45 5.40 0.57
CA HIS A 342 0.22 6.10 0.93
C HIS A 342 -0.07 6.18 2.46
N ASP A 343 0.70 5.48 3.30
CA ASP A 343 0.55 5.48 4.77
C ASP A 343 1.71 6.16 5.51
N THR A 344 2.84 6.35 4.85
CA THR A 344 4.06 6.85 5.46
C THR A 344 4.31 8.30 5.05
N PRO A 345 4.85 9.15 5.92
CA PRO A 345 5.28 10.48 5.52
C PRO A 345 6.45 10.48 4.52
N ARG A 346 6.40 11.42 3.57
CA ARG A 346 7.43 11.64 2.54
C ARG A 346 8.79 11.99 3.14
N LEU A 347 9.85 11.76 2.37
CA LEU A 347 11.23 12.06 2.76
C LEU A 347 11.59 13.55 2.62
N ALA A 348 11.03 14.22 1.61
CA ALA A 348 11.47 15.56 1.19
C ALA A 348 11.35 16.69 2.22
N PRO A 349 10.38 16.70 3.16
CA PRO A 349 10.33 17.73 4.19
C PRO A 349 11.51 17.70 5.16
N ARG A 350 12.21 16.57 5.27
CA ARG A 350 13.21 16.32 6.31
C ARG A 350 14.62 16.16 5.75
N LEU A 351 14.72 15.55 4.58
CA LEU A 351 15.99 15.42 3.87
C LEU A 351 16.12 16.51 2.82
N ASP A 352 17.25 17.19 2.79
CA ASP A 352 17.62 18.12 1.72
C ASP A 352 17.91 17.38 0.39
N ASP A 353 18.26 18.11 -0.67
CA ASP A 353 18.49 17.50 -1.97
C ASP A 353 19.64 16.49 -1.98
N ARG A 354 20.74 16.81 -1.31
CA ARG A 354 21.90 15.93 -1.25
C ARG A 354 21.58 14.67 -0.43
N GLU A 355 20.93 14.84 0.69
CA GLU A 355 20.52 13.75 1.59
C GLU A 355 19.53 12.80 0.90
N ARG A 356 18.54 13.34 0.17
CA ARG A 356 17.62 12.54 -0.64
C ARG A 356 18.35 11.74 -1.73
N ARG A 357 19.33 12.33 -2.41
CA ARG A 357 20.10 11.61 -3.45
C ARG A 357 20.83 10.41 -2.88
N VAL A 358 21.42 10.54 -1.69
CA VAL A 358 22.08 9.43 -1.00
C VAL A 358 21.06 8.38 -0.55
N ALA A 359 19.94 8.81 0.05
CA ALA A 359 18.88 7.89 0.49
C ALA A 359 18.30 7.06 -0.67
N PHE A 360 18.00 7.70 -1.81
CA PHE A 360 17.52 7.00 -3.02
C PHE A 360 18.60 6.12 -3.64
N GLY A 361 19.87 6.57 -3.60
CA GLY A 361 21.01 5.74 -3.98
C GLY A 361 20.99 4.40 -3.25
N MET A 362 20.77 4.42 -1.93
CA MET A 362 20.65 3.21 -1.12
C MET A 362 19.39 2.41 -1.48
N ILE A 363 18.20 3.02 -1.46
CA ILE A 363 16.92 2.33 -1.68
C ILE A 363 16.86 1.63 -3.05
N LEU A 364 17.41 2.24 -4.10
CA LEU A 364 17.35 1.72 -5.47
C LEU A 364 18.47 0.72 -5.81
N THR A 365 19.57 0.68 -5.04
CA THR A 365 20.72 -0.21 -5.32
C THR A 365 20.89 -1.36 -4.33
N MET A 366 20.16 -1.35 -3.21
CA MET A 366 20.15 -2.47 -2.27
C MET A 366 19.48 -3.73 -2.89
N PRO A 367 19.83 -4.95 -2.38
CA PRO A 367 19.15 -6.17 -2.77
C PRO A 367 17.65 -6.13 -2.45
N GLY A 368 16.83 -6.70 -3.34
CA GLY A 368 15.36 -6.67 -3.25
C GLY A 368 14.72 -6.13 -4.53
N VAL A 369 13.42 -5.85 -4.52
CA VAL A 369 12.71 -5.18 -5.61
C VAL A 369 12.26 -3.80 -5.14
N PRO A 370 12.72 -2.68 -5.72
CA PRO A 370 12.43 -1.35 -5.21
C PRO A 370 11.06 -0.83 -5.64
N PHE A 371 10.46 -0.02 -4.77
CA PHE A 371 9.19 0.67 -4.99
C PHE A 371 9.38 2.19 -4.83
N VAL A 372 8.96 2.95 -5.83
CA VAL A 372 8.96 4.41 -5.84
C VAL A 372 7.51 4.90 -5.73
N TYR A 373 7.19 5.67 -4.70
CA TYR A 373 5.85 6.24 -4.54
C TYR A 373 5.68 7.50 -5.38
N TYR A 374 4.51 7.67 -6.01
CA TYR A 374 4.33 8.79 -6.93
C TYR A 374 4.68 10.14 -6.29
N GLY A 375 5.44 10.95 -7.01
CA GLY A 375 5.89 12.26 -6.57
C GLY A 375 7.15 12.25 -5.73
N ASP A 376 7.58 11.12 -5.19
CA ASP A 376 8.84 11.03 -4.45
C ASP A 376 10.03 11.27 -5.38
N GLU A 377 9.96 10.85 -6.65
CA GLU A 377 11.00 11.04 -7.67
C GLU A 377 11.24 12.51 -8.04
N ILE A 378 10.27 13.39 -7.79
CA ILE A 378 10.42 14.84 -7.94
C ILE A 378 10.62 15.55 -6.59
N GLY A 379 10.55 14.83 -5.46
CA GLY A 379 10.71 15.39 -4.12
C GLY A 379 9.45 16.10 -3.60
N MET A 380 8.26 15.56 -3.88
CA MET A 380 7.01 16.05 -3.27
C MET A 380 7.08 16.05 -1.74
N LYS A 381 6.44 17.04 -1.13
CA LYS A 381 6.47 17.27 0.32
C LYS A 381 5.23 16.68 0.99
N TYR A 382 5.39 16.21 2.22
CA TYR A 382 4.27 15.93 3.11
C TYR A 382 3.62 17.25 3.55
N ARG A 383 2.30 17.27 3.69
CA ARG A 383 1.55 18.45 4.14
C ARG A 383 0.73 18.17 5.40
N ASP A 384 0.72 19.09 6.35
CA ASP A 384 -0.23 19.03 7.47
C ASP A 384 -1.60 19.54 6.99
N ILE A 385 -2.50 18.61 6.69
CA ILE A 385 -3.85 18.93 6.19
C ILE A 385 -4.90 18.09 6.90
N PRO A 386 -6.14 18.59 7.02
CA PRO A 386 -7.22 17.86 7.67
C PRO A 386 -7.41 16.46 7.08
N THR A 387 -7.79 15.52 7.96
CA THR A 387 -8.10 14.15 7.55
C THR A 387 -9.15 14.10 6.44
N LYS A 388 -8.95 13.21 5.48
CA LYS A 388 -9.96 12.86 4.46
C LYS A 388 -10.00 11.36 4.30
N GLU A 389 -11.21 10.79 4.26
CA GLU A 389 -11.45 9.37 3.94
C GLU A 389 -10.55 8.42 4.76
N GLY A 390 -10.48 8.62 6.09
CA GLY A 390 -9.68 7.78 6.99
C GLY A 390 -8.18 8.05 6.97
N GLY A 391 -7.70 9.06 6.24
CA GLY A 391 -6.27 9.35 6.10
C GLY A 391 -5.58 9.76 7.40
N TYR A 392 -6.20 10.60 8.25
CA TYR A 392 -5.57 11.16 9.45
C TYR A 392 -4.17 11.72 9.15
N ALA A 393 -3.14 11.32 9.90
CA ALA A 393 -1.75 11.71 9.67
C ALA A 393 -1.17 11.23 8.32
N ARG A 394 -1.86 10.37 7.58
CA ARG A 394 -1.44 9.87 6.26
C ARG A 394 -1.89 10.83 5.14
N THR A 395 -2.92 11.65 5.39
CA THR A 395 -3.52 12.53 4.37
C THR A 395 -2.50 13.43 3.69
N GLY A 396 -1.49 13.89 4.45
CA GLY A 396 -0.42 14.73 3.94
C GLY A 396 0.48 14.11 2.89
N THR A 397 0.55 12.78 2.80
CA THR A 397 1.34 12.05 1.80
C THR A 397 0.54 11.78 0.51
N ARG A 398 -0.78 11.99 0.55
CA ARG A 398 -1.75 11.64 -0.52
C ARG A 398 -2.11 12.84 -1.40
N THR A 399 -1.36 13.95 -1.33
CA THR A 399 -1.66 15.19 -2.06
C THR A 399 -1.53 15.02 -3.58
N PRO A 400 -2.24 15.81 -4.40
CA PRO A 400 -2.22 15.60 -5.85
C PRO A 400 -0.83 15.74 -6.48
N MET A 401 -0.53 14.89 -7.47
CA MET A 401 0.73 14.88 -8.22
C MET A 401 0.99 16.21 -8.92
N GLN A 402 2.26 16.58 -9.02
CA GLN A 402 2.70 17.89 -9.53
C GLN A 402 3.35 17.72 -10.91
N TRP A 403 2.54 17.78 -11.97
CA TRP A 403 2.98 17.55 -13.34
C TRP A 403 3.67 18.77 -13.95
N ASP A 404 3.05 19.94 -13.88
CA ASP A 404 3.50 21.16 -14.57
C ASP A 404 3.02 22.45 -13.89
N ASP A 405 3.11 23.60 -14.58
CA ASP A 405 2.67 24.92 -14.08
C ASP A 405 1.22 25.28 -14.45
N ALA A 406 0.48 24.35 -15.07
CA ALA A 406 -0.91 24.53 -15.43
C ALA A 406 -1.80 24.66 -14.19
N LYS A 407 -3.12 24.77 -14.42
CA LYS A 407 -4.09 24.80 -13.33
C LYS A 407 -3.93 23.53 -12.48
N ASN A 408 -3.92 23.71 -11.16
CA ASN A 408 -3.72 22.63 -10.19
C ASN A 408 -2.44 21.79 -10.46
N PHE A 409 -1.38 22.42 -10.97
CA PHE A 409 -0.11 21.78 -11.37
C PHE A 409 -0.26 20.61 -12.35
N GLY A 410 -1.23 20.72 -13.26
CA GLY A 410 -1.49 19.71 -14.27
C GLY A 410 -2.21 18.47 -13.76
N PHE A 411 -2.55 18.39 -12.47
CA PHE A 411 -3.33 17.27 -11.91
C PHE A 411 -4.77 17.25 -12.43
N SER A 412 -5.42 18.41 -12.51
CA SER A 412 -6.86 18.50 -12.80
C SER A 412 -7.24 19.86 -13.39
N THR A 413 -8.22 19.89 -14.29
CA THR A 413 -8.83 21.13 -14.77
C THR A 413 -9.96 21.65 -13.87
N ALA A 414 -10.35 20.90 -12.83
CA ALA A 414 -11.46 21.20 -11.93
C ALA A 414 -11.28 22.53 -11.17
N ALA A 415 -12.38 23.08 -10.66
CA ALA A 415 -12.31 24.14 -9.65
C ALA A 415 -11.67 23.59 -8.36
N LYS A 416 -10.90 24.41 -7.65
CA LYS A 416 -10.18 23.96 -6.45
C LYS A 416 -11.07 23.34 -5.37
N SER A 417 -12.30 23.83 -5.23
CA SER A 417 -13.29 23.31 -4.27
C SER A 417 -13.78 21.91 -4.58
N LYS A 418 -13.54 21.40 -5.80
CA LYS A 418 -13.88 20.05 -6.22
C LYS A 418 -12.73 19.06 -6.05
N LEU A 419 -11.51 19.54 -5.85
CA LEU A 419 -10.34 18.67 -5.74
C LEU A 419 -10.49 17.70 -4.57
N TYR A 420 -10.07 16.45 -4.80
CA TYR A 420 -9.98 15.43 -3.77
C TYR A 420 -9.16 15.94 -2.58
N LEU A 421 -7.96 16.43 -2.82
CA LEU A 421 -7.13 17.09 -1.82
C LEU A 421 -6.58 18.40 -2.39
N PRO A 422 -6.23 19.38 -1.53
CA PRO A 422 -5.61 20.60 -2.00
C PRO A 422 -4.26 20.30 -2.63
N VAL A 423 -4.02 20.87 -3.81
CA VAL A 423 -2.66 20.95 -4.39
C VAL A 423 -1.73 21.76 -3.50
N GLU A 424 -0.44 21.65 -3.75
CA GLU A 424 0.57 22.43 -3.02
C GLU A 424 0.30 23.94 -3.11
N ALA A 425 0.63 24.64 -2.04
CA ALA A 425 0.49 26.08 -1.95
C ALA A 425 1.86 26.73 -1.72
N ARG A 426 2.05 27.90 -2.31
CA ARG A 426 3.22 28.73 -2.00
C ARG A 426 3.22 29.12 -0.52
N ALA A 427 4.40 29.41 0.02
CA ALA A 427 4.55 29.94 1.38
C ALA A 427 3.76 31.25 1.59
N ASP A 428 3.55 32.03 0.54
CA ASP A 428 2.78 33.28 0.56
C ASP A 428 1.26 33.10 0.37
N GLY A 429 0.78 31.86 0.23
CA GLY A 429 -0.63 31.50 0.06
C GLY A 429 -1.22 31.86 -1.31
N ARG A 430 -0.45 32.43 -2.25
CA ARG A 430 -0.96 32.83 -3.58
C ARG A 430 -1.02 31.65 -4.52
N THR A 431 -2.01 31.69 -5.41
CA THR A 431 -2.33 30.56 -6.29
C THR A 431 -2.80 30.97 -7.70
N CYS A 432 -2.61 32.24 -8.08
CA CYS A 432 -2.87 32.71 -9.44
C CYS A 432 -1.83 32.15 -10.44
N ALA A 433 -2.11 32.21 -11.75
CA ALA A 433 -1.25 31.61 -12.78
C ALA A 433 0.20 32.12 -12.70
N ASN A 434 0.40 33.43 -12.61
CA ASN A 434 1.74 34.03 -12.48
C ASN A 434 2.47 33.54 -11.23
N SER A 435 1.76 33.38 -10.11
CA SER A 435 2.37 32.86 -8.88
C SER A 435 2.75 31.39 -8.99
N ARG A 436 1.98 30.55 -9.72
CA ARG A 436 2.32 29.14 -9.94
C ARG A 436 3.56 28.99 -10.78
N LYS A 437 3.59 29.66 -11.94
CA LYS A 437 4.76 29.64 -12.83
C LYS A 437 6.04 30.04 -12.09
N GLN A 438 5.98 31.13 -11.32
CA GLN A 438 7.11 31.55 -10.47
C GLN A 438 7.52 30.53 -9.42
N ALA A 439 6.58 29.81 -8.80
CA ALA A 439 6.88 28.79 -7.80
C ALA A 439 7.55 27.54 -8.41
N VAL A 440 7.17 27.21 -9.64
CA VAL A 440 7.77 26.13 -10.42
C VAL A 440 9.17 26.54 -10.90
N GLU A 441 9.30 27.73 -11.48
CA GLU A 441 10.58 28.28 -11.96
C GLU A 441 11.61 28.51 -10.83
N SER A 442 11.16 28.85 -9.62
CA SER A 442 12.04 29.01 -8.45
C SER A 442 12.43 27.69 -7.78
N GLY A 443 11.79 26.57 -8.15
CA GLY A 443 11.95 25.29 -7.46
C GLY A 443 11.27 25.22 -6.08
N GLU A 444 10.44 26.21 -5.71
CA GLU A 444 9.65 26.20 -4.46
C GLU A 444 8.70 24.99 -4.43
N ILE A 445 8.07 24.70 -5.58
CA ILE A 445 7.17 23.58 -5.80
C ILE A 445 7.78 22.68 -6.89
N PRO A 446 8.18 21.45 -6.56
CA PRO A 446 8.79 20.56 -7.54
C PRO A 446 7.74 20.04 -8.53
N THR A 447 7.98 20.15 -9.83
CA THR A 447 7.11 19.54 -10.85
C THR A 447 7.91 18.63 -11.77
N VAL A 448 7.22 17.70 -12.44
CA VAL A 448 7.82 16.89 -13.50
C VAL A 448 8.38 17.78 -14.61
N SER A 449 7.60 18.74 -15.11
CA SER A 449 8.02 19.59 -16.24
C SER A 449 9.27 20.43 -15.94
N ALA A 450 9.46 20.87 -14.70
CA ALA A 450 10.64 21.64 -14.30
C ALA A 450 11.91 20.78 -14.18
N GLN A 451 11.76 19.48 -13.94
CA GLN A 451 12.90 18.58 -13.67
C GLN A 451 13.26 17.68 -14.86
N ILE A 452 12.29 17.27 -15.67
CA ILE A 452 12.47 16.19 -16.67
C ILE A 452 13.56 16.48 -17.72
N ASN A 453 13.78 17.76 -18.04
CA ASN A 453 14.78 18.22 -19.00
C ASN A 453 16.01 18.88 -18.32
N CYS A 454 16.12 18.82 -16.99
CA CYS A 454 17.23 19.35 -16.23
C CYS A 454 18.13 18.19 -15.78
N GLU A 455 19.35 18.09 -16.33
CA GLU A 455 20.28 16.97 -16.08
C GLU A 455 20.67 16.86 -14.60
N ASP A 456 20.83 17.99 -13.91
CA ASP A 456 21.19 18.03 -12.49
C ASP A 456 19.97 17.91 -11.55
N SER A 457 18.76 17.71 -12.06
CA SER A 457 17.57 17.60 -11.21
C SER A 457 17.58 16.33 -10.35
N PHE A 458 16.74 16.32 -9.31
CA PHE A 458 16.53 15.13 -8.50
C PHE A 458 15.89 14.01 -9.33
N LEU A 459 14.92 14.35 -10.18
CA LEU A 459 14.30 13.42 -11.12
C LEU A 459 15.32 12.73 -12.04
N SER A 460 16.23 13.49 -12.66
CA SER A 460 17.27 12.94 -13.54
C SER A 460 18.22 11.99 -12.79
N TRP A 461 18.50 12.27 -11.52
CA TRP A 461 19.26 11.36 -10.65
C TRP A 461 18.51 10.05 -10.39
N VAL A 462 17.22 10.12 -10.03
CA VAL A 462 16.39 8.92 -9.82
C VAL A 462 16.32 8.08 -11.09
N ARG A 463 16.11 8.70 -12.26
CA ARG A 463 16.13 8.02 -13.56
C ARG A 463 17.46 7.32 -13.83
N SER A 464 18.57 7.96 -13.48
CA SER A 464 19.92 7.38 -13.66
C SER A 464 20.15 6.18 -12.74
N LEU A 465 19.65 6.21 -11.51
CA LEU A 465 19.72 5.07 -10.59
C LEU A 465 18.88 3.87 -11.06
N ILE A 466 17.67 4.13 -11.55
CA ILE A 466 16.81 3.09 -12.12
C ILE A 466 17.46 2.50 -13.37
N ALA A 467 18.00 3.34 -14.27
CA ALA A 467 18.74 2.87 -15.44
C ALA A 467 19.98 2.03 -15.06
N LEU A 468 20.73 2.43 -14.02
CA LEU A 468 21.86 1.64 -13.51
C LEU A 468 21.43 0.25 -13.06
N ARG A 469 20.25 0.13 -12.46
CA ARG A 469 19.72 -1.13 -11.94
C ARG A 469 19.33 -2.13 -13.03
N HIS A 470 18.87 -1.65 -14.17
CA HIS A 470 18.51 -2.49 -15.32
C HIS A 470 19.74 -3.00 -16.12
N ASN A 471 20.93 -2.44 -15.86
CA ASN A 471 22.19 -2.87 -16.48
C ASN A 471 22.93 -3.89 -15.61
#